data_AF-A0A1V5WA88-F1
#
_entry.id   AF-A0A1V5WA88-F1
#
_cell.length_a   1.000
_cell.length_b   1.000
_cell.length_c   1.000
_cell.angle_alpha   90.00
_cell.angle_beta   90.00
_cell.angle_gamma   90.00
#
_symmetry.space_group_name_H-M   'P 1'
#
loop_
_entity.id
_entity.type
_entity.pdbx_description
1 polymer ?
#
loop_
_entity_poly.entity_id
_entity_poly.type
_entity_poly.pdbx_seq_one_letter_code
_entity_poly.pdbx_strand_id
1 'polypeptide(L)'
;MSDEVKRKIESIEKRIVELKYAERDVERERDIIRYEMLKKAENSPAVLKLIETFFVNEFKVNMDELRLLSEPAAFKGRDGEEFLSEVKVDVRYNNTKSKDYREIGFVIYLTEGFQIEEVRKKEIEMMDRIISIRKEIEELRAQKRSLRLK
;
A
#
# COMPACT_ATOMS: atom_id res chain seq x y z
N MET A 1 24.09 24.09 -29.37
CA MET A 1 23.09 24.28 -28.30
C MET A 1 23.34 25.63 -27.63
N SER A 2 22.39 26.56 -27.71
CA SER A 2 22.53 27.89 -27.12
C SER A 2 22.47 27.84 -25.58
N ASP A 3 23.05 28.83 -24.91
CA ASP A 3 23.01 28.94 -23.44
C ASP A 3 21.57 29.09 -22.91
N GLU A 4 20.66 29.64 -23.73
CA GLU A 4 19.24 29.70 -23.42
C GLU A 4 18.59 28.31 -23.37
N VAL A 5 18.93 27.42 -24.33
CA VAL A 5 18.43 26.03 -24.34
C VAL A 5 18.98 25.25 -23.15
N LYS A 6 20.24 25.45 -22.77
CA LYS A 6 20.83 24.83 -21.56
C LYS A 6 20.08 25.22 -20.29
N ARG A 7 19.84 26.52 -20.07
CA ARG A 7 19.10 27.01 -18.90
C ARG A 7 17.67 26.46 -18.83
N LYS A 8 16.98 26.35 -19.98
CA LYS A 8 15.64 25.74 -20.06
C LYS A 8 15.67 24.26 -19.70
N ILE A 9 16.66 23.51 -20.17
CA ILE A 9 16.83 22.10 -19.82
C ILE A 9 17.10 21.93 -18.32
N GLU A 10 17.98 22.73 -17.73
CA GLU A 10 18.30 22.69 -16.30
C GLU A 10 17.06 23.01 -15.44
N SER A 11 16.26 24.00 -15.84
CA SER A 11 15.00 24.35 -15.17
C SER A 11 14.00 23.18 -15.19
N ILE A 12 13.85 22.52 -16.35
CA ILE A 12 12.99 21.34 -16.49
C ILE A 12 13.49 20.19 -15.59
N GLU A 13 14.81 19.95 -15.57
CA GLU A 13 15.40 18.91 -14.72
C GLU A 13 15.14 19.16 -13.23
N LYS A 14 15.31 20.41 -12.77
CA LYS A 14 15.00 20.80 -11.40
C LYS A 14 13.53 20.56 -11.06
N ARG A 15 12.61 20.97 -11.94
CA ARG A 15 11.17 20.76 -11.74
C ARG A 15 10.80 19.29 -11.68
N ILE A 16 11.38 18.45 -12.55
CA ILE A 16 11.15 16.99 -12.51
C ILE A 16 11.59 16.41 -11.16
N VAL A 17 12.72 16.87 -10.62
CA VAL A 17 13.20 16.41 -9.31
C VAL A 17 12.23 16.81 -8.20
N GLU A 18 11.75 18.05 -8.19
CA GLU A 18 10.74 18.54 -7.22
C GLU A 18 9.45 17.71 -7.28
N LEU A 19 8.96 17.43 -8.49
CA LEU A 19 7.76 16.62 -8.70
C LEU A 19 7.93 15.18 -8.21
N LYS A 20 9.10 14.57 -8.39
CA LYS A 20 9.39 13.24 -7.85
C LYS A 20 9.38 13.19 -6.33
N TYR A 21 9.85 14.25 -5.66
CA TYR A 21 9.74 14.34 -4.21
C TYR A 21 8.27 14.48 -3.79
N ALA A 22 7.51 15.34 -4.46
CA ALA A 22 6.09 15.50 -4.19
C ALA A 22 5.29 14.19 -4.41
N GLU A 23 5.58 13.43 -5.49
CA GLU A 23 4.99 12.11 -5.75
C GLU A 23 5.23 11.16 -4.58
N ARG A 24 6.49 11.04 -4.15
CA ARG A 24 6.89 10.18 -3.03
C ARG A 24 6.18 10.55 -1.73
N ASP A 25 5.99 11.83 -1.46
CA ASP A 25 5.31 12.28 -0.25
C ASP A 25 3.82 11.93 -0.28
N VAL A 26 3.16 12.06 -1.44
CA VAL A 26 1.77 11.62 -1.61
C VAL A 26 1.64 10.09 -1.49
N GLU A 27 2.57 9.33 -2.07
CA GLU A 27 2.60 7.87 -1.93
C GLU A 27 2.73 7.43 -0.46
N ARG A 28 3.54 8.13 0.33
CA ARG A 28 3.66 7.89 1.77
C ARG A 28 2.38 8.19 2.52
N GLU A 29 1.73 9.32 2.24
CA GLU A 29 0.45 9.67 2.85
C GLU A 29 -0.62 8.61 2.54
N ARG A 30 -0.66 8.13 1.29
CA ARG A 30 -1.53 7.04 0.85
C ARG A 30 -1.28 5.75 1.63
N ASP A 31 -0.02 5.38 1.82
CA ASP A 31 0.33 4.16 2.54
C ASP A 31 0.00 4.29 4.05
N ILE A 32 0.12 5.50 4.63
CA ILE A 32 -0.29 5.78 6.01
C ILE A 32 -1.81 5.59 6.19
N ILE A 33 -2.64 6.13 5.30
CA ILE A 33 -4.10 5.99 5.45
C ILE A 33 -4.56 4.54 5.24
N ARG A 34 -3.89 3.78 4.38
CA ARG A 34 -4.17 2.35 4.17
C ARG A 34 -3.95 1.50 5.41
N TYR A 35 -3.08 1.93 6.31
CA TYR A 35 -2.83 1.22 7.55
C TYR A 35 -4.10 1.03 8.40
N GLU A 36 -5.07 1.93 8.30
CA GLU A 36 -6.38 1.77 8.96
C GLU A 36 -7.15 0.56 8.40
N MET A 37 -7.11 0.35 7.08
CA MET A 37 -7.72 -0.81 6.44
C MET A 37 -7.03 -2.12 6.85
N LEU A 38 -5.70 -2.10 7.01
CA LEU A 38 -4.92 -3.25 7.49
C LEU A 38 -5.31 -3.63 8.94
N LYS A 39 -5.36 -2.65 9.84
CA LYS A 39 -5.88 -2.84 11.20
C LYS A 39 -7.31 -3.38 11.22
N LYS A 40 -8.18 -2.91 10.33
CA LYS A 40 -9.55 -3.41 10.22
C LYS A 40 -9.59 -4.85 9.72
N ALA A 41 -8.71 -5.25 8.81
CA ALA A 41 -8.61 -6.63 8.33
C ALA A 41 -8.33 -7.63 9.47
N GLU A 42 -7.40 -7.32 10.37
CA GLU A 42 -7.08 -8.15 11.55
C GLU A 42 -8.31 -8.37 12.46
N ASN A 43 -9.20 -7.38 12.52
CA ASN A 43 -10.41 -7.39 13.33
C ASN A 43 -11.66 -7.74 12.52
N SER A 44 -11.52 -8.23 11.28
CA SER A 44 -12.68 -8.56 10.47
C SER A 44 -13.43 -9.76 11.04
N PRO A 45 -14.78 -9.80 10.98
CA PRO A 45 -15.55 -10.93 11.49
C PRO A 45 -15.14 -12.28 10.89
N ALA A 46 -14.71 -12.29 9.63
CA ALA A 46 -14.23 -13.48 8.95
C ALA A 46 -12.91 -14.02 9.56
N VAL A 47 -11.94 -13.13 9.83
CA VAL A 47 -10.67 -13.49 10.49
C VAL A 47 -10.93 -13.99 11.90
N LEU A 48 -11.71 -13.23 12.69
CA LEU A 48 -12.00 -13.58 14.08
C LEU A 48 -12.70 -14.94 14.18
N LYS A 49 -13.63 -15.25 13.27
CA LYS A 49 -14.28 -16.56 13.21
C LYS A 49 -13.30 -17.71 12.94
N LEU A 50 -12.36 -17.52 12.01
CA LEU A 50 -11.33 -18.52 11.72
C LEU A 50 -10.38 -18.70 12.91
N ILE A 51 -10.00 -17.62 13.58
CA ILE A 51 -9.20 -17.66 14.80
C ILE A 51 -9.90 -18.43 15.91
N GLU A 52 -11.17 -18.10 16.17
CA GLU A 52 -11.98 -18.76 17.19
C GLU A 52 -12.11 -20.26 16.88
N THR A 53 -12.39 -20.59 15.63
CA THR A 53 -12.55 -21.99 15.20
C THR A 53 -11.25 -22.77 15.36
N PHE A 54 -10.15 -22.27 14.79
CA PHE A 54 -8.91 -23.03 14.73
C PHE A 54 -8.14 -22.95 16.05
N PHE A 55 -7.83 -21.76 16.57
CA PHE A 55 -6.96 -21.61 17.74
C PHE A 55 -7.69 -21.77 19.07
N VAL A 56 -8.82 -21.08 19.23
CA VAL A 56 -9.52 -21.05 20.53
C VAL A 56 -10.24 -22.37 20.78
N ASN A 57 -11.00 -22.86 19.80
CA ASN A 57 -11.82 -24.05 19.98
C ASN A 57 -11.01 -25.35 19.89
N GLU A 58 -10.15 -25.53 18.88
CA GLU A 58 -9.38 -26.77 18.73
C GLU A 58 -8.13 -26.80 19.63
N PHE A 59 -7.33 -25.73 19.66
CA PHE A 59 -6.06 -25.71 20.40
C PHE A 59 -6.15 -25.12 21.80
N LYS A 60 -7.31 -24.59 22.22
CA LYS A 60 -7.52 -23.93 23.53
C LYS A 60 -6.52 -22.78 23.79
N VAL A 61 -6.11 -22.10 22.72
CA VAL A 61 -5.20 -20.95 22.78
C VAL A 61 -6.02 -19.69 23.01
N ASN A 62 -5.57 -18.81 23.92
CA ASN A 62 -6.25 -17.54 24.13
C ASN A 62 -5.89 -16.54 23.01
N MET A 63 -6.83 -15.66 22.66
CA MET A 63 -6.61 -14.70 21.57
C MET A 63 -5.45 -13.73 21.82
N ASP A 64 -5.15 -13.39 23.07
CA ASP A 64 -4.04 -12.53 23.47
C ASP A 64 -2.66 -13.20 23.32
N GLU A 65 -2.63 -14.53 23.19
CA GLU A 65 -1.40 -15.29 22.89
C GLU A 65 -1.09 -15.34 21.38
N LEU A 66 -2.01 -14.89 20.54
CA LEU A 66 -1.86 -14.89 19.08
C LEU A 66 -1.15 -13.62 18.59
N ARG A 67 -0.34 -13.80 17.57
CA ARG A 67 0.26 -12.69 16.81
C ARG A 67 -0.47 -12.57 15.49
N LEU A 68 -1.04 -11.40 15.25
CA LEU A 68 -1.66 -11.05 13.98
C LEU A 68 -0.77 -10.03 13.27
N LEU A 69 -0.58 -10.22 11.97
CA LEU A 69 0.09 -9.26 11.11
C LEU A 69 -0.67 -9.15 9.79
N SER A 70 -1.14 -7.95 9.48
CA SER A 70 -1.75 -7.63 8.19
C SER A 70 -0.79 -6.93 7.24
N GLU A 71 -0.84 -7.31 5.97
CA GLU A 71 -0.07 -6.67 4.90
C GLU A 71 -0.89 -6.59 3.60
N PRO A 72 -0.66 -5.57 2.76
CA PRO A 72 -1.24 -5.52 1.42
C PRO A 72 -0.85 -6.76 0.61
N ALA A 73 -1.82 -7.42 -0.02
CA ALA A 73 -1.58 -8.60 -0.84
C ALA A 73 -1.79 -8.32 -2.33
N ALA A 74 -2.84 -7.58 -2.69
CA ALA A 74 -3.13 -7.23 -4.07
C ALA A 74 -3.76 -5.85 -4.21
N PHE A 75 -3.45 -5.19 -5.32
CA PHE A 75 -4.01 -3.91 -5.71
C PHE A 75 -4.77 -4.04 -7.04
N LYS A 76 -5.86 -3.29 -7.20
CA LYS A 76 -6.65 -3.19 -8.43
C LYS A 76 -7.06 -1.74 -8.67
N GLY A 77 -7.22 -1.34 -9.92
CA GLY A 77 -7.60 0.02 -10.33
C GLY A 77 -7.58 0.17 -11.84
N ARG A 78 -7.87 1.38 -12.33
CA ARG A 78 -7.62 1.76 -13.73
C ARG A 78 -6.12 1.96 -14.00
N ASP A 79 -5.75 2.32 -15.22
CA ASP A 79 -4.35 2.52 -15.59
C ASP A 79 -3.68 3.58 -14.71
N GLY A 80 -2.60 3.18 -14.02
CA GLY A 80 -1.90 3.99 -13.03
C GLY A 80 -2.56 4.09 -11.64
N GLU A 81 -3.76 3.54 -11.45
CA GLU A 81 -4.42 3.44 -10.15
C GLU A 81 -4.09 2.11 -9.46
N GLU A 82 -3.78 2.19 -8.18
CA GLU A 82 -3.53 1.03 -7.33
C GLU A 82 -4.40 1.21 -6.11
N PHE A 83 -5.56 0.56 -6.03
CA PHE A 83 -6.36 0.54 -4.81
C PHE A 83 -6.21 -0.80 -4.11
N LEU A 84 -6.09 -0.76 -2.79
CA LEU A 84 -5.99 -2.00 -2.01
C LEU A 84 -7.24 -2.86 -2.23
N SER A 85 -7.03 -4.07 -2.76
CA SER A 85 -8.10 -5.00 -3.14
C SER A 85 -8.05 -6.31 -2.38
N GLU A 86 -6.91 -6.62 -1.77
CA GLU A 86 -6.74 -7.81 -0.95
C GLU A 86 -5.74 -7.52 0.18
N VAL A 87 -6.06 -8.02 1.37
CA VAL A 87 -5.19 -7.96 2.55
C VAL A 87 -4.86 -9.39 2.98
N LYS A 88 -3.57 -9.66 3.15
CA LYS A 88 -3.08 -10.87 3.78
C LYS A 88 -3.05 -10.65 5.29
N VAL A 89 -3.63 -11.56 6.05
CA VAL A 89 -3.57 -11.60 7.51
C VAL A 89 -2.87 -12.90 7.91
N ASP A 90 -1.68 -12.77 8.50
CA ASP A 90 -0.89 -13.87 9.06
C ASP A 90 -1.23 -13.99 10.55
N VAL A 91 -1.77 -15.15 10.95
CA VAL A 91 -2.09 -15.46 12.35
C VAL A 91 -1.16 -16.55 12.85
N ARG A 92 -0.41 -16.28 13.92
CA ARG A 92 0.56 -17.21 14.48
C ARG A 92 0.42 -17.40 15.98
N TYR A 93 0.62 -18.62 16.42
CA TYR A 93 0.81 -18.99 17.82
C TYR A 93 2.19 -19.61 18.01
N ASN A 94 2.97 -19.06 18.93
CA ASN A 94 4.28 -19.60 19.31
C ASN A 94 4.14 -20.46 20.57
N ASN A 95 4.23 -21.78 20.41
CA ASN A 95 4.11 -22.70 21.53
C ASN A 95 5.48 -22.88 22.20
N THR A 96 5.68 -22.18 23.32
CA THR A 96 6.92 -22.25 24.10
C THR A 96 7.01 -23.48 25.02
N LYS A 97 5.93 -24.24 25.16
CA LYS A 97 5.80 -25.35 26.11
C LYS A 97 5.84 -26.74 25.45
N SER A 98 5.46 -26.84 24.18
CA SER A 98 5.46 -28.09 23.43
C SER A 98 6.85 -28.49 22.95
N LYS A 99 7.12 -29.80 22.94
CA LYS A 99 8.30 -30.38 22.30
C LYS A 99 8.04 -30.85 20.87
N ASP A 100 6.76 -30.94 20.49
CA ASP A 100 6.35 -31.51 19.20
C ASP A 100 6.36 -30.47 18.08
N TYR A 101 6.02 -29.23 18.41
CA TYR A 101 6.05 -28.10 17.48
C TYR A 101 6.33 -26.79 18.21
N ARG A 102 6.96 -25.86 17.49
CA ARG A 102 7.35 -24.54 18.03
C ARG A 102 6.38 -23.43 17.63
N GLU A 103 5.76 -23.53 16.45
CA GLU A 103 4.84 -22.54 15.91
C GLU A 103 3.75 -23.24 15.11
N ILE A 104 2.54 -22.70 15.17
CA ILE A 104 1.45 -23.04 14.26
C ILE A 104 0.77 -21.74 13.80
N GLY A 105 0.38 -21.69 12.54
CA GLY A 105 -0.16 -20.49 11.93
C GLY A 105 -0.91 -20.78 10.65
N PHE A 106 -1.74 -19.83 10.24
CA PHE A 106 -2.36 -19.83 8.93
C PHE A 106 -2.47 -18.41 8.39
N VAL A 107 -2.55 -18.34 7.07
CA VAL A 107 -2.61 -17.10 6.31
C VAL A 107 -3.98 -16.98 5.69
N ILE A 108 -4.62 -15.83 5.87
CA ILE A 108 -5.95 -15.53 5.34
C ILE A 108 -5.77 -14.41 4.31
N TYR A 109 -6.27 -14.63 3.09
CA TYR A 109 -6.37 -13.59 2.08
C TYR A 109 -7.80 -13.04 2.08
N LEU A 110 -7.97 -11.84 2.62
CA LEU A 110 -9.25 -11.14 2.65
C LEU A 110 -9.40 -10.30 1.39
N THR A 111 -10.43 -10.58 0.60
CA THR A 111 -10.83 -9.75 -0.53
C THR A 111 -11.88 -8.70 -0.15
N GLU A 112 -12.58 -8.89 0.97
CA GLU A 112 -13.67 -8.04 1.46
C GLU A 112 -13.68 -7.89 2.99
N GLY A 113 -14.48 -6.96 3.49
CA GLY A 113 -14.71 -6.74 4.93
C GLY A 113 -13.69 -5.83 5.63
N PHE A 114 -12.60 -5.48 4.94
CA PHE A 114 -11.56 -4.57 5.46
C PHE A 114 -11.70 -3.14 4.92
N GLN A 115 -12.55 -2.91 3.91
CA GLN A 115 -12.71 -1.60 3.28
C GLN A 115 -13.30 -0.58 4.26
N ILE A 116 -12.79 0.66 4.21
CA ILE A 116 -13.28 1.81 4.96
C ILE A 116 -13.58 2.91 3.93
N GLU A 117 -14.83 3.39 3.88
CA GLU A 117 -15.28 4.29 2.81
C GLU A 117 -14.54 5.64 2.84
N GLU A 118 -14.31 6.18 4.04
CA GLU A 118 -13.60 7.44 4.25
C GLU A 118 -12.14 7.34 3.81
N VAL A 119 -11.48 6.22 4.11
CA VAL A 119 -10.11 5.95 3.65
C VAL A 119 -10.09 5.78 2.14
N ARG A 120 -11.09 5.11 1.54
CA ARG A 120 -11.18 4.96 0.09
C ARG A 120 -11.33 6.30 -0.63
N LYS A 121 -12.12 7.23 -0.09
CA LYS A 121 -12.25 8.60 -0.65
C LYS A 121 -10.90 9.33 -0.65
N LYS A 122 -10.19 9.31 0.47
CA LYS A 122 -8.84 9.90 0.57
C LYS A 122 -7.83 9.22 -0.36
N GLU A 123 -7.90 7.90 -0.48
CA GLU A 123 -7.04 7.11 -1.38
C GLU A 123 -7.25 7.52 -2.84
N ILE A 124 -8.49 7.75 -3.26
CA ILE A 124 -8.82 8.26 -4.60
C ILE A 124 -8.19 9.64 -4.83
N GLU A 125 -8.39 10.59 -3.91
CA GLU A 125 -7.82 11.94 -4.03
C GLU A 125 -6.28 11.92 -4.16
N MET A 126 -5.63 11.05 -3.39
CA MET A 126 -4.17 10.86 -3.44
C MET A 126 -3.73 10.22 -4.76
N MET A 127 -4.45 9.20 -5.25
CA MET A 127 -4.15 8.56 -6.53
C MET A 127 -4.32 9.53 -7.72
N ASP A 128 -5.37 10.33 -7.72
CA ASP A 128 -5.59 11.38 -8.74
C ASP A 128 -4.41 12.37 -8.76
N ARG A 129 -3.93 12.76 -7.58
CA ARG A 129 -2.78 13.65 -7.44
C ARG A 129 -1.47 13.00 -7.92
N ILE A 130 -1.23 11.73 -7.61
CA ILE A 130 -0.08 10.96 -8.11
C ILE A 130 -0.11 10.89 -9.65
N ILE A 131 -1.26 10.54 -10.23
CA ILE A 131 -1.43 10.46 -11.69
C ILE A 131 -1.17 11.83 -12.35
N SER A 132 -1.68 12.90 -11.76
CA SER A 132 -1.44 14.26 -12.23
C SER A 132 0.06 14.61 -12.23
N ILE A 133 0.79 14.29 -11.15
CA ILE A 133 2.24 14.51 -11.07
C ILE A 133 2.99 13.70 -12.13
N ARG A 134 2.65 12.41 -12.30
CA ARG A 134 3.26 11.53 -13.30
C ARG A 134 3.09 12.11 -14.71
N LYS A 135 1.88 12.59 -15.03
CA LYS A 135 1.58 13.25 -16.31
C LYS A 135 2.42 14.52 -16.52
N GLU A 136 2.53 15.39 -15.51
CA GLU A 136 3.38 16.60 -15.60
C GLU A 136 4.85 16.24 -15.85
N ILE A 137 5.37 15.20 -15.19
CA ILE A 137 6.73 14.69 -15.42
C ILE A 137 6.91 14.20 -16.87
N GLU A 138 5.94 13.48 -17.43
CA GLU A 138 6.00 13.00 -18.80
C GLU A 138 5.99 14.14 -19.82
N GLU A 139 5.15 15.15 -19.62
CA GLU A 139 5.10 16.35 -20.44
C GLU A 139 6.44 17.11 -20.39
N LEU A 140 7.02 17.29 -19.21
CA LEU A 140 8.34 17.91 -19.04
C LEU A 140 9.46 17.11 -19.72
N ARG A 141 9.41 15.77 -19.64
CA ARG A 141 10.36 14.90 -20.37
C ARG A 141 10.21 15.04 -21.88
N ALA A 142 8.98 15.17 -22.39
CA ALA A 142 8.74 15.41 -23.81
C ALA A 142 9.27 16.78 -24.26
N GLN A 143 9.04 17.84 -23.48
CA GLN A 143 9.59 19.18 -23.73
C GLN A 143 11.12 19.20 -23.72
N LYS A 144 11.74 18.50 -22.76
CA LYS A 144 13.20 18.37 -22.71
C LYS A 144 13.76 17.67 -23.94
N ARG A 145 13.09 16.60 -24.43
CA ARG A 145 13.48 15.89 -25.65
C ARG A 145 13.40 16.80 -26.87
N SER A 146 12.32 17.58 -27.02
CA SER A 146 12.16 18.49 -28.15
C SER A 146 13.19 19.64 -28.13
N LEU A 147 13.58 20.13 -26.95
CA LEU A 147 14.65 21.12 -26.80
C LEU A 147 16.02 20.61 -27.20
N ARG A 148 16.31 19.31 -27.03
CA ARG A 148 17.59 18.70 -27.45
C ARG A 148 17.69 18.48 -28.95
N LEU A 149 16.56 18.46 -29.66
CA LEU A 149 16.48 18.34 -31.11
C LEU A 149 16.60 19.69 -31.83
N LYS A 150 16.69 20.80 -31.08
CA LYS A 150 16.86 22.17 -31.57
C LYS A 150 18.28 22.66 -31.27
#